data_AF-A0A523E1W0-F1
#
_entry.id   AF-A0A523E1W0-F1
#
_cell.length_a   1.000
_cell.length_b   1.000
_cell.length_c   1.000
_cell.angle_alpha   90.00
_cell.angle_beta   90.00
_cell.angle_gamma   90.00
#
_symmetry.space_group_name_H-M   'P 1'
#
loop_
_entity.id
_entity.type
_entity.pdbx_description
1 polymer ?
#
loop_
_entity_poly.entity_id
_entity_poly.type
_entity_poly.pdbx_seq_one_letter_code
_entity_poly.pdbx_strand_id
1 'polypeptide(L)'
;MRAVPFDPSKQELLGKPVSIIDGVGHIAASSSGRLVFVRPETGAEKLVLVTHQGKASTLIDELVTYGRPRFSPDGTRVATLVGVGTRGIFVYDVERGTRTRVTGVGRFSPKWTPDGKKIAFFSYREGTRDVFWKSADGTGEAESLLTREHRQWPSGWSPDGNWLAISELHPETGRDIWMLPVQGDRSPSPFLITDANERFSRFSPDGRFVAFVSDDSGRDEVFVLPFPGPGEKLTISPAGGTAPMWSRDGRQLFYRNGEQMLAVDITIIVGTSPERRATHSAARPSGGLQL
;
A
#
# COMPACT_ATOMS: atom_id res chain seq x y z
N MET A 1 17.71 15.49 5.27
CA MET A 1 16.67 15.04 4.32
C MET A 1 17.19 15.33 2.92
N ARG A 2 17.49 14.33 2.09
CA ARG A 2 17.94 14.54 0.70
C ARG A 2 16.94 13.87 -0.23
N ALA A 3 16.27 14.69 -1.02
CA ALA A 3 15.37 14.32 -2.10
C ALA A 3 16.16 13.72 -3.26
N VAL A 4 15.55 12.76 -3.95
CA VAL A 4 15.90 12.48 -5.35
C VAL A 4 14.71 12.89 -6.19
N PRO A 5 14.78 13.99 -6.96
CA PRO A 5 13.70 14.34 -7.85
C PRO A 5 13.59 13.29 -8.98
N PHE A 6 12.39 13.05 -9.48
CA PHE A 6 12.11 12.16 -10.62
C PHE A 6 11.68 13.02 -11.80
N ASP A 7 12.29 12.82 -12.98
CA ASP A 7 11.90 13.51 -14.21
C ASP A 7 10.91 12.64 -15.00
N PRO A 8 9.60 12.95 -14.98
CA PRO A 8 8.59 12.14 -15.65
C PRO A 8 8.71 12.19 -17.18
N SER A 9 9.44 13.15 -17.76
CA SER A 9 9.67 13.20 -19.21
C SER A 9 10.80 12.27 -19.68
N LYS A 10 11.64 11.81 -18.75
CA LYS A 10 12.83 10.97 -19.02
C LYS A 10 12.82 9.62 -18.32
N GLN A 11 11.84 9.37 -17.45
CA GLN A 11 11.71 8.12 -16.68
C GLN A 11 12.94 7.78 -15.82
N GLU A 12 13.63 8.80 -15.31
CA GLU A 12 14.84 8.63 -14.50
C GLU A 12 14.71 9.27 -13.11
N LEU A 13 15.24 8.56 -12.11
CA LEU A 13 15.52 9.13 -10.78
C LEU A 13 16.76 10.03 -10.91
N LEU A 14 16.63 11.31 -10.60
CA LEU A 14 17.71 12.30 -10.69
C LEU A 14 18.70 12.22 -9.49
N GLY A 15 18.95 11.01 -8.97
CA GLY A 15 19.75 10.77 -7.76
C GLY A 15 19.64 9.34 -7.21
N LYS A 16 20.38 9.06 -6.12
CA LYS A 16 20.47 7.72 -5.52
C LYS A 16 19.54 7.57 -4.30
N PRO A 17 18.75 6.48 -4.19
CA PRO A 17 17.98 6.17 -2.99
C PRO A 17 18.84 6.20 -1.71
N VAL A 18 18.28 6.67 -0.60
CA VAL A 18 18.99 6.80 0.69
C VAL A 18 18.46 5.76 1.69
N SER A 19 19.37 5.00 2.31
CA SER A 19 19.02 4.05 3.39
C SER A 19 18.62 4.80 4.67
N ILE A 20 17.54 4.36 5.31
CA ILE A 20 17.03 4.96 6.56
C ILE A 20 17.30 4.08 7.79
N ILE A 21 17.24 2.74 7.67
CA ILE A 21 17.46 1.76 8.75
C ILE A 21 17.96 0.43 8.15
N ASP A 22 18.92 -0.24 8.81
CA ASP A 22 19.39 -1.60 8.49
C ASP A 22 18.79 -2.65 9.47
N GLY A 23 18.58 -3.89 9.03
CA GLY A 23 18.24 -5.05 9.89
C GLY A 23 16.75 -5.23 10.25
N VAL A 24 15.83 -5.01 9.31
CA VAL A 24 14.39 -4.91 9.63
C VAL A 24 13.59 -6.19 9.27
N GLY A 25 12.89 -6.74 10.27
CA GLY A 25 11.83 -7.75 10.11
C GLY A 25 10.49 -7.15 9.62
N HIS A 26 9.35 -7.59 10.19
CA HIS A 26 8.04 -7.01 9.87
C HIS A 26 7.92 -5.57 10.41
N ILE A 27 7.78 -4.57 9.52
CA ILE A 27 7.62 -3.14 9.86
C ILE A 27 6.27 -2.58 9.41
N ALA A 28 5.75 -1.59 10.14
CA ALA A 28 4.69 -0.69 9.69
C ALA A 28 4.93 0.74 10.19
N ALA A 29 4.59 1.72 9.36
CA ALA A 29 4.64 3.13 9.70
C ALA A 29 3.23 3.67 9.98
N SER A 30 3.10 4.59 10.93
CA SER A 30 1.89 5.42 11.12
C SER A 30 1.98 6.67 10.24
N SER A 31 0.83 7.28 10.00
CA SER A 31 0.75 8.58 9.32
C SER A 31 1.45 9.71 10.11
N SER A 32 1.61 9.55 11.43
CA SER A 32 2.33 10.50 12.31
C SER A 32 3.84 10.27 12.39
N GLY A 33 4.42 9.40 11.55
CA GLY A 33 5.86 9.12 11.54
C GLY A 33 6.34 8.21 12.68
N ARG A 34 5.45 7.43 13.29
CA ARG A 34 5.81 6.36 14.24
C ARG A 34 6.05 5.07 13.47
N LEU A 35 7.02 4.27 13.91
CA LEU A 35 7.29 2.95 13.35
C LEU A 35 6.93 1.89 14.38
N VAL A 36 6.39 0.75 13.93
CA VAL A 36 6.31 -0.46 14.73
C VAL A 36 7.03 -1.55 13.97
N PHE A 37 7.90 -2.28 14.64
CA PHE A 37 8.52 -3.47 14.08
C PHE A 37 8.55 -4.60 15.09
N VAL A 38 8.67 -5.81 14.55
CA VAL A 38 8.86 -7.03 15.33
C VAL A 38 10.35 -7.19 15.59
N ARG A 39 10.77 -7.15 16.86
CA ARG A 39 12.15 -7.39 17.29
C ARG A 39 12.28 -8.84 17.78
N PRO A 40 13.16 -9.67 17.18
CA PRO A 40 13.48 -10.98 17.72
C PRO A 40 14.19 -10.85 19.08
N GLU A 41 13.75 -11.62 20.07
CA GLU A 41 14.50 -11.94 21.30
C GLU A 41 14.71 -13.46 21.35
N THR A 42 15.66 -13.96 22.14
CA THR A 42 15.94 -15.41 22.23
C THR A 42 14.68 -16.19 22.60
N GLY A 43 14.09 -16.88 21.62
CA GLY A 43 12.89 -17.71 21.78
C GLY A 43 11.53 -17.01 21.63
N ALA A 44 11.49 -15.69 21.41
CA ALA A 44 10.24 -14.91 21.34
C ALA A 44 10.38 -13.62 20.49
N GLU A 45 9.29 -12.89 20.30
CA GLU A 45 9.28 -11.60 19.60
C GLU A 45 8.61 -10.52 20.47
N LYS A 46 9.08 -9.27 20.37
CA LYS A 46 8.40 -8.10 20.94
C LYS A 46 7.93 -7.14 19.85
N LEU A 47 6.76 -6.55 20.04
CA LEU A 47 6.34 -5.38 19.28
C LEU A 47 6.97 -4.13 19.90
N VAL A 48 7.91 -3.54 19.15
CA VAL A 48 8.59 -2.32 19.55
C VAL A 48 7.99 -1.16 18.79
N LEU A 49 7.59 -0.14 19.54
CA LEU A 49 7.17 1.15 19.01
C LEU A 49 8.38 2.08 18.99
N VAL A 50 8.61 2.75 17.86
CA VAL A 50 9.60 3.83 17.73
C VAL A 50 8.89 5.11 17.32
N THR A 51 9.14 6.18 18.06
CA THR A 51 8.62 7.52 17.75
C THR A 51 9.45 8.20 16.66
N HIS A 52 8.92 9.28 16.06
CA HIS A 52 9.64 10.08 15.07
C HIS A 52 10.97 10.68 15.58
N GLN A 53 11.17 10.72 16.91
CA GLN A 53 12.40 11.19 17.57
C GLN A 53 13.40 10.05 17.83
N GLY A 54 13.14 8.84 17.32
CA GLY A 54 14.00 7.67 17.52
C GLY A 54 13.87 7.01 18.90
N LYS A 55 13.01 7.53 19.79
CA LYS A 55 12.75 6.89 21.09
C LYS A 55 11.95 5.60 20.90
N ALA A 56 12.56 4.47 21.29
CA ALA A 56 11.95 3.15 21.29
C ALA A 56 11.30 2.82 22.64
N SER A 57 10.15 2.16 22.62
CA SER A 57 9.51 1.58 23.80
C SER A 57 8.84 0.26 23.45
N THR A 58 8.87 -0.69 24.38
CA THR A 58 8.05 -1.91 24.29
C THR A 58 6.58 -1.50 24.29
N LEU A 59 5.83 -1.89 23.24
CA LEU A 59 4.39 -1.62 23.19
C LEU A 59 3.67 -2.53 24.17
N ILE A 60 4.04 -3.82 24.15
CA ILE A 60 3.49 -4.87 25.01
C ILE A 60 4.60 -5.82 25.40
N ASP A 61 4.72 -6.06 26.70
CA ASP A 61 5.72 -6.92 27.29
C ASP A 61 5.20 -8.36 27.42
N GLU A 62 4.63 -8.88 26.33
CA GLU A 62 4.15 -10.26 26.22
C GLU A 62 5.02 -10.97 25.19
N LEU A 63 5.63 -12.09 25.58
CA LEU A 63 6.52 -12.87 24.74
C LEU A 63 5.70 -13.85 23.89
N VAL A 64 5.23 -13.38 22.73
CA VAL A 64 4.50 -14.18 21.75
C VAL A 64 4.99 -13.86 20.35
N THR A 65 4.75 -14.78 19.40
CA THR A 65 5.05 -14.51 17.99
C THR A 65 4.02 -13.52 17.43
N TYR A 66 4.52 -12.42 16.85
CA TYR A 66 3.72 -11.37 16.25
C TYR A 66 3.90 -11.38 14.73
N GLY A 67 2.83 -11.07 13.98
CA GLY A 67 2.91 -11.04 12.52
C GLY A 67 2.13 -9.89 11.90
N ARG A 68 2.72 -9.25 10.89
CA ARG A 68 2.06 -8.23 10.04
C ARG A 68 1.41 -7.09 10.84
N PRO A 69 2.12 -6.40 11.75
CA PRO A 69 1.54 -5.29 12.49
C PRO A 69 1.11 -4.16 11.54
N ARG A 70 0.02 -3.48 11.87
CA ARG A 70 -0.54 -2.34 11.12
C ARG A 70 -1.13 -1.34 12.10
N PHE A 71 -0.67 -0.09 12.04
CA PHE A 71 -1.32 1.01 12.76
C PHE A 71 -2.72 1.27 12.22
N SER A 72 -3.63 1.64 13.11
CA SER A 72 -4.86 2.34 12.75
C SER A 72 -4.51 3.69 12.11
N PRO A 73 -5.41 4.27 11.30
CA PRO A 73 -5.13 5.52 10.57
C PRO A 73 -4.71 6.71 11.47
N ASP A 74 -5.28 6.77 12.67
CA ASP A 74 -4.96 7.74 13.74
C ASP A 74 -3.70 7.39 14.55
N GLY A 75 -3.14 6.19 14.38
CA GLY A 75 -1.95 5.71 15.07
C GLY A 75 -2.15 5.37 16.55
N THR A 76 -3.40 5.32 17.02
CA THR A 76 -3.73 5.02 18.44
C THR A 76 -3.80 3.52 18.72
N ARG A 77 -3.94 2.69 17.68
CA ARG A 77 -4.08 1.25 17.79
C ARG A 77 -3.17 0.50 16.82
N VAL A 78 -2.82 -0.74 17.15
CA VAL A 78 -2.07 -1.66 16.29
C VAL A 78 -2.85 -2.95 16.12
N ALA A 79 -3.21 -3.28 14.88
CA ALA A 79 -3.70 -4.61 14.53
C ALA A 79 -2.52 -5.52 14.18
N THR A 80 -2.49 -6.73 14.71
CA THR A 80 -1.42 -7.71 14.44
C THR A 80 -1.94 -9.12 14.60
N LEU A 81 -1.21 -10.08 14.05
CA LEU A 81 -1.45 -11.50 14.25
C LEU A 81 -0.69 -11.99 15.48
N VAL A 82 -1.34 -12.79 16.33
CA VAL A 82 -0.72 -13.37 17.53
C VAL A 82 -0.76 -14.90 17.47
N GLY A 83 0.37 -15.54 17.79
CA GLY A 83 0.51 -17.00 17.92
C GLY A 83 1.38 -17.66 16.83
N VAL A 84 1.57 -18.98 16.93
CA VAL A 84 2.30 -19.79 15.93
C VAL A 84 1.30 -20.54 15.05
N GLY A 85 1.56 -20.62 13.73
CA GLY A 85 0.67 -21.33 12.81
C GLY A 85 -0.60 -20.55 12.45
N THR A 86 -1.76 -21.06 12.84
CA THR A 86 -3.03 -20.36 12.67
C THR A 86 -3.19 -19.30 13.76
N ARG A 87 -3.23 -18.03 13.34
CA ARG A 87 -3.18 -16.84 14.21
C ARG A 87 -4.54 -16.14 14.22
N GLY A 88 -4.89 -15.50 15.33
CA GLY A 88 -6.01 -14.56 15.38
C GLY A 88 -5.56 -13.13 15.12
N ILE A 89 -6.47 -12.27 14.64
CA ILE A 89 -6.23 -10.83 14.64
C ILE A 89 -6.52 -10.28 16.04
N PHE A 90 -5.55 -9.56 16.57
CA PHE A 90 -5.67 -8.79 17.80
C PHE A 90 -5.45 -7.31 17.50
N VAL A 91 -6.18 -6.47 18.21
CA VAL A 91 -6.03 -5.01 18.21
C VAL A 91 -5.53 -4.59 19.57
N TYR A 92 -4.49 -3.76 19.54
CA TYR A 92 -3.81 -3.27 20.72
C TYR A 92 -3.98 -1.75 20.82
N ASP A 93 -4.50 -1.27 21.95
CA ASP A 93 -4.55 0.16 22.27
C ASP A 93 -3.16 0.59 22.75
N VAL A 94 -2.59 1.58 22.08
CA VAL A 94 -1.19 1.98 22.30
C VAL A 94 -1.01 2.77 23.58
N GLU A 95 -2.03 3.52 24.02
CA GLU A 95 -1.94 4.33 25.24
C GLU A 95 -2.34 3.52 26.47
N ARG A 96 -3.40 2.71 26.35
CA ARG A 96 -3.93 1.91 27.45
C ARG A 96 -3.18 0.60 27.66
N GLY A 97 -2.41 0.15 26.67
CA GLY A 97 -1.73 -1.16 26.71
C GLY A 97 -2.70 -2.34 26.75
N THR A 98 -3.94 -2.15 26.31
CA THR A 98 -4.97 -3.19 26.32
C THR A 98 -5.01 -3.97 25.01
N ARG A 99 -5.44 -5.23 25.10
CA ARG A 99 -5.55 -6.15 23.96
C ARG A 99 -6.99 -6.60 23.77
N THR A 100 -7.46 -6.51 22.54
CA THR A 100 -8.78 -7.01 22.12
C THR A 100 -8.62 -8.04 21.01
N ARG A 101 -9.32 -9.17 21.14
CA ARG A 101 -9.36 -10.20 20.09
C ARG A 101 -10.45 -9.85 19.08
N VAL A 102 -10.09 -9.74 17.80
CA VAL A 102 -11.05 -9.42 16.72
C VAL A 102 -11.55 -10.69 16.05
N THR A 103 -10.66 -11.65 15.76
CA THR A 103 -11.03 -12.89 15.07
C THR A 103 -10.61 -14.14 15.84
N GLY A 104 -11.26 -15.25 15.49
CA GLY A 104 -10.84 -16.60 15.88
C GLY A 104 -9.48 -17.00 15.29
N VAL A 105 -9.13 -18.28 15.43
CA VAL A 105 -7.89 -18.84 14.89
C VAL A 105 -8.00 -18.97 13.36
N GLY A 106 -7.03 -18.49 12.59
CA GLY A 106 -7.06 -18.57 11.12
C GLY A 106 -5.80 -18.06 10.43
N ARG A 107 -5.88 -17.79 9.13
CA ARG A 107 -4.84 -17.08 8.39
C ARG A 107 -5.43 -15.77 7.89
N PHE A 108 -4.78 -14.66 8.23
CA PHE A 108 -5.32 -13.33 7.98
C PHE A 108 -4.24 -12.37 7.45
N SER A 109 -4.69 -11.26 6.87
CA SER A 109 -3.86 -10.09 6.51
C SER A 109 -4.67 -8.84 6.84
N PRO A 110 -4.56 -8.30 8.08
CA PRO A 110 -5.44 -7.23 8.52
C PRO A 110 -5.17 -5.93 7.78
N LYS A 111 -6.24 -5.22 7.44
CA LYS A 111 -6.25 -3.87 6.85
C LYS A 111 -7.29 -3.02 7.57
N TRP A 112 -6.87 -1.95 8.21
CA TRP A 112 -7.79 -0.99 8.82
C TRP A 112 -8.62 -0.28 7.75
N THR A 113 -9.91 -0.09 8.01
CA THR A 113 -10.70 0.91 7.28
C THR A 113 -10.15 2.32 7.58
N PRO A 114 -10.31 3.30 6.66
CA PRO A 114 -9.76 4.66 6.84
C PRO A 114 -10.32 5.41 8.06
N ASP A 115 -11.53 5.07 8.50
CA ASP A 115 -12.14 5.59 9.73
C ASP A 115 -11.64 4.90 11.00
N GLY A 116 -10.81 3.86 10.88
CA GLY A 116 -10.28 3.07 11.98
C GLY A 116 -11.31 2.23 12.73
N LYS A 117 -12.53 2.05 12.22
CA LYS A 117 -13.59 1.33 12.96
C LYS A 117 -13.60 -0.17 12.71
N LYS A 118 -13.20 -0.62 11.53
CA LYS A 118 -13.22 -2.04 11.14
C LYS A 118 -11.84 -2.51 10.67
N ILE A 119 -11.64 -3.82 10.73
CA ILE A 119 -10.51 -4.52 10.12
C ILE A 119 -11.04 -5.38 8.99
N ALA A 120 -10.60 -5.12 7.76
CA ALA A 120 -10.75 -6.03 6.64
C ALA A 120 -9.65 -7.11 6.66
N PHE A 121 -10.02 -8.32 6.32
CA PHE A 121 -9.12 -9.48 6.27
C PHE A 121 -9.67 -10.52 5.30
N PHE A 122 -8.81 -11.40 4.81
CA PHE A 122 -9.29 -12.59 4.11
C PHE A 122 -9.54 -13.72 5.10
N SER A 123 -10.51 -14.60 4.85
CA SER A 123 -10.70 -15.85 5.60
C SER A 123 -10.92 -17.01 4.65
N TYR A 124 -10.56 -18.21 5.09
CA TYR A 124 -10.98 -19.44 4.41
C TYR A 124 -12.33 -19.86 4.98
N ARG A 125 -13.39 -19.81 4.17
CA ARG A 125 -14.67 -20.48 4.45
C ARG A 125 -14.98 -21.32 3.22
N GLU A 126 -15.35 -22.58 3.42
CA GLU A 126 -15.83 -23.48 2.35
C GLU A 126 -14.87 -23.66 1.14
N GLY A 127 -13.56 -23.50 1.33
CA GLY A 127 -12.55 -23.79 0.32
C GLY A 127 -12.09 -22.59 -0.52
N THR A 128 -12.82 -21.47 -0.50
CA THR A 128 -12.40 -20.21 -1.12
C THR A 128 -11.75 -19.28 -0.09
N ARG A 129 -11.02 -18.28 -0.59
CA ARG A 129 -10.45 -17.19 0.22
C ARG A 129 -11.22 -15.92 -0.11
N ASP A 130 -12.19 -15.61 0.74
CA ASP A 130 -13.07 -14.44 0.60
C ASP A 130 -12.59 -13.29 1.49
N VAL A 131 -13.06 -12.08 1.18
CA VAL A 131 -12.75 -10.86 1.94
C VAL A 131 -13.89 -10.56 2.89
N PHE A 132 -13.55 -10.39 4.17
CA PHE A 132 -14.46 -10.02 5.24
C PHE A 132 -13.98 -8.74 5.91
N TRP A 133 -14.86 -8.15 6.70
CA TRP A 133 -14.47 -7.18 7.71
C TRP A 133 -15.18 -7.43 9.04
N LYS A 134 -14.63 -6.90 10.12
CA LYS A 134 -15.24 -6.94 11.46
C LYS A 134 -14.87 -5.70 12.25
N SER A 135 -15.72 -5.30 13.20
CA SER A 135 -15.44 -4.21 14.13
C SER A 135 -14.11 -4.43 14.85
N ALA A 136 -13.29 -3.39 14.91
CA ALA A 136 -11.95 -3.45 15.49
C ALA A 136 -11.94 -3.61 17.02
N ASP A 137 -13.08 -3.34 17.67
CA ASP A 137 -13.33 -3.61 19.09
C ASP A 137 -13.73 -5.07 19.38
N GLY A 138 -13.78 -5.92 18.35
CA GLY A 138 -14.13 -7.33 18.47
C GLY A 138 -15.63 -7.62 18.56
N THR A 139 -16.48 -6.60 18.59
CA THR A 139 -17.94 -6.76 18.62
C THR A 139 -18.50 -7.23 17.28
N GLY A 140 -19.68 -7.85 17.32
CA GLY A 140 -20.39 -8.33 16.13
C GLY A 140 -19.74 -9.52 15.41
N GLU A 141 -20.41 -9.99 14.37
CA GLU A 141 -19.91 -11.05 13.49
C GLU A 141 -19.10 -10.48 12.32
N ALA A 142 -18.27 -11.31 11.70
CA ALA A 142 -17.58 -10.92 10.48
C ALA A 142 -18.56 -10.88 9.30
N GLU A 143 -18.67 -9.73 8.63
CA GLU A 143 -19.51 -9.56 7.44
C GLU A 143 -18.67 -9.80 6.17
N SER A 144 -19.26 -10.43 5.15
CA SER A 144 -18.60 -10.58 3.84
C SER A 144 -18.58 -9.24 3.09
N LEU A 145 -17.40 -8.87 2.60
CA LEU A 145 -17.19 -7.74 1.70
C LEU A 145 -17.17 -8.19 0.23
N LEU A 146 -16.56 -9.34 -0.04
CA LEU A 146 -16.43 -9.90 -1.38
C LEU A 146 -16.26 -11.42 -1.33
N THR A 147 -17.08 -12.10 -2.11
CA THR A 147 -16.98 -13.54 -2.40
C THR A 147 -16.96 -13.70 -3.91
N ARG A 148 -15.94 -14.38 -4.45
CA ARG A 148 -15.89 -14.82 -5.86
C ARG A 148 -15.17 -16.16 -5.96
N GLU A 149 -15.14 -16.71 -7.16
CA GLU A 149 -14.49 -17.98 -7.48
C GLU A 149 -12.99 -18.03 -7.10
N HIS A 150 -12.25 -16.97 -7.41
CA HIS A 150 -10.82 -16.91 -7.19
C HIS A 150 -10.43 -16.48 -5.77
N ARG A 151 -9.17 -16.69 -5.39
CA ARG A 151 -8.68 -16.28 -4.06
C ARG A 151 -8.43 -14.77 -4.04
N GLN A 152 -9.00 -14.07 -3.07
CA GLN A 152 -8.79 -12.63 -2.91
C GLN A 152 -8.04 -12.25 -1.63
N TRP A 153 -7.38 -11.09 -1.65
CA TRP A 153 -6.76 -10.48 -0.48
C TRP A 153 -7.06 -8.98 -0.45
N PRO A 154 -7.49 -8.42 0.70
CA PRO A 154 -7.57 -6.97 0.85
C PRO A 154 -6.16 -6.37 0.83
N SER A 155 -5.95 -5.35 0.00
CA SER A 155 -4.64 -4.77 -0.26
C SER A 155 -4.49 -3.37 0.32
N GLY A 156 -5.35 -2.42 -0.07
CA GLY A 156 -5.27 -1.03 0.38
C GLY A 156 -6.58 -0.27 0.22
N TRP A 157 -6.92 0.54 1.22
CA TRP A 157 -8.10 1.39 1.19
C TRP A 157 -7.80 2.74 0.56
N SER A 158 -8.75 3.26 -0.20
CA SER A 158 -8.81 4.67 -0.56
C SER A 158 -8.99 5.54 0.69
N PRO A 159 -8.46 6.78 0.73
CA PRO A 159 -8.52 7.62 1.93
C PRO A 159 -9.96 8.01 2.33
N ASP A 160 -10.86 8.11 1.36
CA ASP A 160 -12.28 8.41 1.56
C ASP A 160 -13.10 7.20 2.03
N GLY A 161 -12.53 5.98 1.98
CA GLY A 161 -13.19 4.75 2.36
C GLY A 161 -14.19 4.19 1.36
N ASN A 162 -14.27 4.78 0.16
CA ASN A 162 -15.24 4.36 -0.86
C ASN A 162 -14.75 3.14 -1.66
N TRP A 163 -13.43 2.95 -1.73
CA TRP A 163 -12.77 1.89 -2.50
C TRP A 163 -11.80 1.08 -1.66
N LEU A 164 -11.76 -0.23 -1.94
CA LEU A 164 -10.76 -1.17 -1.46
C LEU A 164 -10.07 -1.82 -2.66
N ALA A 165 -8.75 -1.64 -2.79
CA ALA A 165 -7.95 -2.41 -3.71
C ALA A 165 -7.84 -3.86 -3.21
N ILE A 166 -8.14 -4.79 -4.10
CA ILE A 166 -8.09 -6.24 -3.90
C ILE A 166 -6.99 -6.80 -4.78
N SER A 167 -6.21 -7.73 -4.24
CA SER A 167 -5.36 -8.62 -5.05
C SER A 167 -6.15 -9.91 -5.27
N GLU A 168 -6.31 -10.34 -6.51
CA GLU A 168 -6.98 -11.59 -6.86
C GLU A 168 -5.99 -12.50 -7.58
N LEU A 169 -5.99 -13.80 -7.27
CA LEU A 169 -5.16 -14.79 -7.95
C LEU A 169 -5.98 -15.53 -9.01
N HIS A 170 -5.78 -15.15 -10.27
CA HIS A 170 -6.34 -15.79 -11.45
C HIS A 170 -5.40 -16.88 -12.00
N PRO A 171 -5.92 -17.99 -12.55
CA PRO A 171 -5.06 -19.07 -13.09
C PRO A 171 -4.20 -18.67 -14.29
N GLU A 172 -4.67 -17.73 -15.12
CA GLU A 172 -4.02 -17.37 -16.39
C GLU A 172 -3.05 -16.19 -16.25
N THR A 173 -3.46 -15.14 -15.52
CA THR A 173 -2.75 -13.86 -15.40
C THR A 173 -1.96 -13.76 -14.10
N GLY A 174 -2.12 -14.71 -13.17
CA GLY A 174 -1.46 -14.64 -11.87
C GLY A 174 -2.18 -13.68 -10.93
N ARG A 175 -1.45 -12.77 -10.27
CA ARG A 175 -2.06 -11.85 -9.29
C ARG A 175 -2.39 -10.51 -9.91
N ASP A 176 -3.67 -10.18 -9.94
CA ASP A 176 -4.16 -8.93 -10.51
C ASP A 176 -4.67 -7.96 -9.44
N ILE A 177 -4.75 -6.67 -9.79
CA ILE A 177 -5.38 -5.64 -8.95
C ILE A 177 -6.79 -5.35 -9.44
N TRP A 178 -7.73 -5.52 -8.52
CA TRP A 178 -9.14 -5.17 -8.69
C TRP A 178 -9.51 -4.04 -7.72
N MET A 179 -10.52 -3.25 -8.07
CA MET A 179 -11.06 -2.18 -7.25
C MET A 179 -12.48 -2.53 -6.83
N LEU A 180 -12.70 -2.64 -5.52
CA LEU A 180 -13.99 -2.96 -4.92
C LEU A 180 -14.63 -1.66 -4.39
N PRO A 181 -15.77 -1.22 -4.91
CA PRO A 181 -16.58 -0.20 -4.24
C PRO A 181 -17.14 -0.81 -2.94
N VAL A 182 -17.10 -0.05 -1.85
CA VAL A 182 -17.44 -0.56 -0.50
C VAL A 182 -18.91 -0.30 -0.15
N GLN A 183 -19.52 0.65 -0.85
CA GLN A 183 -20.93 0.98 -0.78
C GLN A 183 -21.65 0.49 -2.05
N GLY A 184 -22.99 0.47 -2.01
CA GLY A 184 -23.81 0.01 -3.13
C GLY A 184 -23.77 -1.51 -3.30
N ASP A 185 -23.73 -1.96 -4.55
CA ASP A 185 -23.76 -3.37 -4.95
C ASP A 185 -22.42 -4.12 -4.70
N ARG A 186 -21.34 -3.37 -4.38
CA ARG A 186 -19.98 -3.90 -4.16
C ARG A 186 -19.45 -4.75 -5.31
N SER A 187 -19.75 -4.34 -6.54
CA SER A 187 -19.25 -5.01 -7.75
C SER A 187 -17.79 -4.63 -8.02
N PRO A 188 -16.81 -5.54 -7.90
CA PRO A 188 -15.41 -5.21 -8.19
C PRO A 188 -15.17 -5.03 -9.69
N SER A 189 -14.27 -4.12 -10.04
CA SER A 189 -13.84 -3.88 -11.43
C SER A 189 -12.33 -4.07 -11.59
N PRO A 190 -11.85 -4.50 -12.78
CA PRO A 190 -10.42 -4.55 -13.07
C PRO A 190 -9.77 -3.18 -12.93
N PHE A 191 -8.58 -3.12 -12.33
CA PHE A 191 -7.74 -1.92 -12.34
C PHE A 191 -6.41 -2.14 -13.05
N LEU A 192 -5.77 -3.28 -12.79
CA LEU A 192 -4.58 -3.71 -13.51
C LEU A 192 -4.59 -5.23 -13.62
N ILE A 193 -4.65 -5.72 -14.86
CA ILE A 193 -4.57 -7.13 -15.22
C ILE A 193 -3.45 -7.28 -16.24
N THR A 194 -2.44 -8.07 -15.91
CA THR A 194 -1.26 -8.30 -16.77
C THR A 194 -0.78 -9.74 -16.61
N ASP A 195 0.28 -10.13 -17.33
CA ASP A 195 0.92 -11.44 -17.12
C ASP A 195 1.87 -11.45 -15.90
N ALA A 196 2.02 -10.30 -15.23
CA ALA A 196 2.84 -10.13 -14.04
C ALA A 196 2.03 -10.30 -12.75
N ASN A 197 2.71 -10.46 -11.61
CA ASN A 197 2.09 -10.54 -10.29
C ASN A 197 2.07 -9.19 -9.59
N GLU A 198 0.91 -8.55 -9.61
CA GLU A 198 0.65 -7.32 -8.86
C GLU A 198 0.22 -7.58 -7.41
N ARG A 199 0.86 -6.89 -6.47
CA ARG A 199 0.60 -7.05 -5.02
C ARG A 199 0.84 -5.77 -4.22
N PHE A 200 0.37 -5.80 -2.97
CA PHE A 200 0.63 -4.76 -1.95
C PHE A 200 0.20 -3.33 -2.32
N SER A 201 -0.83 -3.17 -3.14
CA SER A 201 -1.48 -1.92 -3.50
C SER A 201 -1.76 -0.98 -2.29
N ARG A 202 -1.49 0.31 -2.46
CA ARG A 202 -1.69 1.40 -1.51
C ARG A 202 -2.13 2.67 -2.23
N PHE A 203 -3.27 3.21 -1.83
CA PHE A 203 -3.67 4.54 -2.29
C PHE A 203 -2.76 5.61 -1.71
N SER A 204 -2.52 6.66 -2.48
CA SER A 204 -1.95 7.92 -1.99
C SER A 204 -2.91 8.59 -1.02
N PRO A 205 -2.42 9.44 -0.08
CA PRO A 205 -3.27 10.11 0.91
C PRO A 205 -4.33 11.04 0.30
N ASP A 206 -4.10 11.53 -0.92
CA ASP A 206 -5.05 12.34 -1.68
C ASP A 206 -6.00 11.51 -2.57
N GLY A 207 -5.83 10.18 -2.58
CA GLY A 207 -6.66 9.24 -3.32
C GLY A 207 -6.44 9.20 -4.84
N ARG A 208 -5.51 10.01 -5.36
CA ARG A 208 -5.30 10.17 -6.82
C ARG A 208 -4.39 9.11 -7.45
N PHE A 209 -3.68 8.33 -6.64
CA PHE A 209 -2.70 7.35 -7.11
C PHE A 209 -2.78 6.05 -6.32
N VAL A 210 -2.32 4.97 -6.95
CA VAL A 210 -2.13 3.66 -6.33
C VAL A 210 -0.68 3.24 -6.54
N ALA A 211 0.07 3.11 -5.45
CA ALA A 211 1.37 2.46 -5.44
C ALA A 211 1.19 0.95 -5.27
N PHE A 212 1.97 0.14 -5.98
CA PHE A 212 1.89 -1.33 -5.92
C PHE A 212 3.25 -1.94 -6.23
N VAL A 213 3.37 -3.25 -5.99
CA VAL A 213 4.53 -4.05 -6.40
C VAL A 213 4.12 -4.89 -7.61
N SER A 214 4.96 -4.97 -8.63
CA SER A 214 4.80 -5.88 -9.76
C SER A 214 6.15 -6.51 -10.10
N ASP A 215 6.13 -7.71 -10.67
CA ASP A 215 7.31 -8.44 -11.17
C ASP A 215 7.43 -8.41 -12.71
N ASP A 216 6.73 -7.49 -13.36
CA ASP A 216 6.69 -7.26 -14.83
C ASP A 216 8.09 -7.15 -15.48
N SER A 217 9.11 -6.69 -14.74
CA SER A 217 10.49 -6.60 -15.23
C SER A 217 11.36 -7.85 -14.91
N GLY A 218 10.74 -8.92 -14.41
CA GLY A 218 11.40 -10.15 -13.94
C GLY A 218 11.88 -10.07 -12.48
N ARG A 219 11.60 -8.99 -11.75
CA ARG A 219 11.89 -8.81 -10.32
C ARG A 219 10.84 -7.92 -9.67
N ASP A 220 10.65 -8.06 -8.35
CA ASP A 220 9.77 -7.17 -7.59
C ASP A 220 10.25 -5.72 -7.66
N GLU A 221 9.41 -4.84 -8.18
CA GLU A 221 9.60 -3.39 -8.17
C GLU A 221 8.33 -2.69 -7.73
N VAL A 222 8.49 -1.49 -7.16
CA VAL A 222 7.41 -0.58 -6.81
C VAL A 222 7.09 0.30 -7.98
N PHE A 223 5.80 0.38 -8.30
CA PHE A 223 5.22 1.23 -9.33
C PHE A 223 4.12 2.11 -8.75
N VAL A 224 3.78 3.18 -9.47
CA VAL A 224 2.64 4.06 -9.19
C VAL A 224 1.79 4.21 -10.45
N LEU A 225 0.47 4.13 -10.29
CA LEU A 225 -0.52 4.41 -11.34
C LEU A 225 -1.53 5.47 -10.87
N PRO A 226 -2.04 6.33 -11.77
CA PRO A 226 -3.19 7.18 -11.46
C PRO A 226 -4.44 6.36 -11.16
N PHE A 227 -5.26 6.85 -10.23
CA PHE A 227 -6.57 6.31 -9.89
C PHE A 227 -7.64 7.41 -10.08
N PRO A 228 -8.78 7.12 -10.74
CA PRO A 228 -9.22 5.81 -11.25
C PRO A 228 -8.56 5.38 -12.57
N GLY A 229 -7.60 6.15 -13.08
CA GLY A 229 -6.99 5.97 -14.40
C GLY A 229 -7.77 6.70 -15.50
N PRO A 230 -7.35 6.59 -16.78
CA PRO A 230 -6.10 5.98 -17.21
C PRO A 230 -4.89 6.85 -16.87
N GLY A 231 -3.69 6.33 -17.10
CA GLY A 231 -2.45 7.10 -17.03
C GLY A 231 -1.21 6.22 -17.10
N GLU A 232 -0.04 6.85 -17.10
CA GLU A 232 1.24 6.15 -17.25
C GLU A 232 1.65 5.45 -15.95
N LYS A 233 2.13 4.21 -16.08
CA LYS A 233 2.75 3.43 -15.00
C LYS A 233 4.15 3.99 -14.73
N LEU A 234 4.36 4.55 -13.55
CA LEU A 234 5.65 5.11 -13.15
C LEU A 234 6.45 4.10 -12.34
N THR A 235 7.70 3.84 -12.73
CA THR A 235 8.63 2.99 -11.98
C THR A 235 9.29 3.79 -10.86
N ILE A 236 9.11 3.34 -9.61
CA ILE A 236 9.66 3.99 -8.42
C ILE A 236 10.97 3.33 -7.99
N SER A 237 11.06 2.00 -8.07
CA SER A 237 12.23 1.26 -7.60
C SER A 237 12.85 0.41 -8.72
N PRO A 238 13.54 1.01 -9.70
CA PRO A 238 14.14 0.27 -10.83
C PRO A 238 15.26 -0.71 -10.40
N ALA A 239 15.75 -0.61 -9.17
CA ALA A 239 16.73 -1.52 -8.58
C ALA A 239 16.09 -2.61 -7.68
N GLY A 240 14.77 -2.82 -7.81
CA GLY A 240 14.01 -3.71 -6.96
C GLY A 240 13.41 -3.03 -5.72
N GLY A 241 12.28 -3.54 -5.25
CA GLY A 241 11.56 -2.98 -4.11
C GLY A 241 10.23 -3.65 -3.80
N THR A 242 9.84 -3.62 -2.54
CA THR A 242 8.59 -4.19 -2.03
C THR A 242 7.94 -3.28 -0.99
N ALA A 243 6.71 -3.62 -0.60
CA ALA A 243 5.99 -3.01 0.53
C ALA A 243 5.94 -1.46 0.49
N PRO A 244 5.38 -0.86 -0.58
CA PRO A 244 5.27 0.59 -0.69
C PRO A 244 4.45 1.18 0.46
N MET A 245 4.84 2.37 0.91
CA MET A 245 4.15 3.15 1.93
C MET A 245 4.28 4.64 1.64
N TRP A 246 3.15 5.32 1.44
CA TRP A 246 3.13 6.77 1.27
C TRP A 246 3.41 7.48 2.59
N SER A 247 4.15 8.60 2.54
CA SER A 247 4.13 9.58 3.62
C SER A 247 2.73 10.17 3.76
N ARG A 248 2.39 10.66 4.95
CA ARG A 248 1.05 11.23 5.22
C ARG A 248 0.71 12.44 4.35
N ASP A 249 1.71 13.24 4.02
CA ASP A 249 1.55 14.40 3.12
C ASP A 249 1.58 14.03 1.63
N GLY A 250 1.77 12.75 1.30
CA GLY A 250 1.83 12.24 -0.07
C GLY A 250 3.10 12.64 -0.84
N ARG A 251 4.06 13.30 -0.19
CA ARG A 251 5.28 13.82 -0.83
C ARG A 251 6.41 12.81 -0.92
N GLN A 252 6.32 11.68 -0.22
CA GLN A 252 7.33 10.64 -0.26
C GLN A 252 6.69 9.27 -0.39
N LEU A 253 7.40 8.35 -1.05
CA LEU A 253 7.07 6.94 -1.07
C LEU A 253 8.25 6.15 -0.49
N PHE A 254 7.99 5.44 0.61
CA PHE A 254 8.92 4.51 1.21
C PHE A 254 8.73 3.12 0.62
N TYR A 255 9.80 2.37 0.48
CA TYR A 255 9.76 0.98 0.05
C TYR A 255 10.94 0.20 0.64
N ARG A 256 10.83 -1.13 0.63
CA ARG A 256 11.86 -2.03 1.15
C ARG A 256 12.62 -2.70 0.01
N ASN A 257 13.94 -2.67 0.04
CA ASN A 257 14.81 -3.47 -0.83
C ASN A 257 15.75 -4.30 0.04
N GLY A 258 15.57 -5.62 0.05
CA GLY A 258 16.25 -6.50 1.01
C GLY A 258 15.93 -6.11 2.46
N GLU A 259 16.97 -5.83 3.24
CA GLU A 259 16.87 -5.38 4.64
C GLU A 259 16.76 -3.85 4.79
N GLN A 260 16.87 -3.12 3.68
CA GLN A 260 16.90 -1.66 3.69
C GLN A 260 15.51 -1.08 3.48
N MET A 261 15.20 -0.03 4.26
CA MET A 261 14.11 0.89 3.94
C MET A 261 14.66 2.09 3.17
N LEU A 262 14.11 2.32 1.99
CA LEU A 262 14.44 3.40 1.07
C LEU A 262 13.25 4.36 0.97
N ALA A 263 13.52 5.61 0.58
CA ALA A 263 12.49 6.62 0.32
C ALA A 263 12.81 7.37 -0.97
N VAL A 264 11.77 7.72 -1.72
CA VAL A 264 11.84 8.67 -2.83
C VAL A 264 10.87 9.81 -2.60
N ASP A 265 11.24 11.01 -3.02
CA ASP A 265 10.32 12.15 -3.03
C ASP A 265 9.46 12.08 -4.28
N ILE A 266 8.15 12.14 -4.10
CA ILE A 266 7.16 12.11 -5.15
C ILE A 266 6.72 13.55 -5.42
N THR A 267 7.23 14.10 -6.52
CA THR A 267 6.76 15.38 -7.08
C THR A 267 6.05 15.09 -8.39
N ILE A 268 4.71 15.13 -8.38
CA ILE A 268 3.92 14.84 -9.58
C ILE A 268 3.64 16.16 -10.28
N ILE A 269 4.43 16.46 -11.30
CA ILE A 269 4.19 17.59 -12.19
C ILE A 269 3.09 17.15 -13.16
N VAL A 270 1.88 17.69 -12.99
CA VAL A 270 0.83 17.52 -13.99
C VAL A 270 1.28 18.28 -15.23
N GLY A 271 1.72 17.56 -16.25
CA GLY A 271 2.03 18.15 -17.54
C GLY A 271 0.75 18.75 -18.12
N THR A 272 0.67 20.08 -18.19
CA THR A 272 -0.13 20.69 -19.24
C THR A 272 0.51 20.27 -20.55
N SER A 273 -0.18 19.42 -21.31
CA SER A 273 0.27 19.03 -22.65
C SER A 273 0.80 20.25 -23.40
N PRO A 274 1.96 20.19 -24.08
CA PRO A 274 2.34 21.27 -24.96
C PRO A 274 1.28 21.34 -26.05
N GLU A 275 0.57 22.47 -26.14
CA GLU A 275 -0.32 22.74 -27.24
C GLU A 275 0.43 22.43 -28.54
N ARG A 276 -0.12 21.51 -29.34
CA ARG A 276 0.33 21.35 -30.72
C ARG A 276 0.13 22.72 -31.38
N ARG A 277 1.21 23.48 -31.54
CA ARG A 277 1.26 24.61 -32.47
C ARG A 277 0.93 24.04 -33.85
N ALA A 278 -0.33 24.15 -34.23
CA ALA A 278 -0.73 24.01 -35.61
C ALA A 278 0.00 25.11 -36.39
N THR A 279 0.99 24.71 -37.18
CA THR A 279 1.59 25.56 -38.20
C THR A 279 0.51 25.88 -39.23
N HIS A 280 -0.23 26.98 -39.00
CA HIS A 280 -0.95 27.63 -40.09
C HIS A 280 0.08 28.28 -41.00
N SER A 281 0.42 27.58 -42.07
CA SER A 281 1.05 28.17 -43.26
C SER A 281 0.04 29.13 -43.87
N ALA A 282 0.21 30.43 -43.59
CA ALA A 282 -0.45 31.48 -44.34
C ALA A 282 0.53 31.93 -45.45
N ALA A 283 0.27 31.45 -46.66
CA ALA A 283 0.90 31.98 -47.86
C ALA A 283 0.52 33.45 -48.03
N ARG A 284 1.53 34.33 -48.17
CA ARG A 284 1.38 35.68 -48.72
C ARG A 284 1.65 35.62 -50.22
N PRO A 285 0.87 36.30 -51.08
CA PRO A 285 1.27 36.54 -52.46
C PRO A 285 2.18 37.78 -52.49
N SER A 286 3.37 37.64 -53.07
CA SER A 286 4.17 38.76 -53.54
C SER A 286 4.28 38.67 -55.05
N GLY A 287 3.53 39.53 -55.75
CA GLY A 287 3.82 39.88 -57.13
C GLY A 287 4.90 40.94 -57.21
N GLY A 288 5.64 40.97 -58.33
CA GLY A 288 6.36 42.15 -58.78
C GLY A 288 7.79 41.95 -59.26
N LEU A 289 7.90 41.62 -60.57
CA LEU A 289 8.93 41.97 -61.58
C LEU A 289 10.36 42.39 -61.18
N GLN A 290 11.33 41.87 -61.94
CA GLN A 290 12.26 42.73 -62.72
C GLN A 290 12.88 41.99 -63.91
N LEU A 291 12.74 42.64 -65.09
CA LEU A 291 13.44 42.56 -66.39
C LEU A 291 13.78 41.19 -67.02
#